data_AF-A0A938RW26-F1
#
_entry.id   AF-A0A938RW26-F1
#
_cell.length_a   1.000
_cell.length_b   1.000
_cell.length_c   1.000
_cell.angle_alpha   90.00
_cell.angle_beta   90.00
_cell.angle_gamma   90.00
#
_symmetry.space_group_name_H-M   'P 1'
#
loop_
_entity.id
_entity.type
_entity.pdbx_description
1 polymer ?
#
loop_
_entity_poly.entity_id
_entity_poly.type
_entity_poly.pdbx_seq_one_letter_code
_entity_poly.pdbx_strand_id
1 'polypeptide(L)'
;MLRVGSRWVLWLLLGLSLSGIAVALERLAFYALERRPADLQARIGAALKAGGVGAALPLVHGARSMEAAVARAALSAVGQGGDSVSEVISATIENERLRYERMLAFLGTLGNNAPFVGLFGTVLGIIRAFHDLASNTAQGAQAVMAGIAEALVATGVGLLVALPAVAMYNLFARHVETVSSSATAMGHTILAHVKAVGAGATVGPGGNSRTTDEVH
;
A
#
# COMPACT_ATOMS: atom_id res chain seq x y z
N MET A 1 17.09 -5.29 40.61
CA MET A 1 16.53 -4.82 39.32
C MET A 1 17.39 -5.17 38.10
N LEU A 2 18.70 -5.49 38.23
CA LEU A 2 19.62 -5.78 37.10
C LEU A 2 19.73 -7.27 36.67
N ARG A 3 18.83 -8.18 37.09
CA ARG A 3 18.91 -9.62 36.74
C ARG A 3 18.43 -9.98 35.34
N VAL A 4 17.96 -8.99 34.58
CA VAL A 4 17.27 -9.18 33.30
C VAL A 4 18.27 -8.93 32.16
N GLY A 5 19.01 -9.96 31.75
CA GLY A 5 19.99 -9.88 30.63
C GLY A 5 19.33 -9.78 29.24
N SER A 6 20.10 -9.88 28.15
CA SER A 6 19.61 -9.73 26.76
C SER A 6 18.57 -10.77 26.30
N ARG A 7 18.38 -11.88 27.04
CA ARG A 7 17.49 -13.00 26.64
C ARG A 7 16.04 -12.60 26.40
N TRP A 8 15.46 -11.68 27.19
CA TRP A 8 14.09 -11.25 26.95
C TRP A 8 13.96 -10.38 25.69
N VAL A 9 15.02 -9.65 25.32
CA VAL A 9 15.07 -8.87 24.07
C VAL A 9 14.99 -9.83 22.88
N LEU A 10 15.68 -10.98 22.95
CA LEU A 10 15.59 -12.02 21.92
C LEU A 10 14.17 -12.59 21.80
N TRP A 11 13.49 -12.87 22.93
CA TRP A 11 12.09 -13.31 22.89
C TRP A 11 11.15 -12.25 22.32
N LEU A 12 11.38 -10.98 22.63
CA LEU A 12 10.63 -9.85 22.06
C LEU A 12 10.89 -9.73 20.55
N LEU A 13 12.14 -9.80 20.11
CA LEU A 13 12.51 -9.79 18.69
C LEU A 13 11.93 -10.98 17.92
N LEU A 14 11.88 -12.16 18.55
CA LEU A 14 11.25 -13.34 17.97
C LEU A 14 9.75 -13.11 17.78
N GLY A 15 9.05 -12.60 18.79
CA GLY A 15 7.62 -12.26 18.69
C GLY A 15 7.33 -11.21 17.62
N LEU A 16 8.17 -10.17 17.53
CA LEU A 16 8.10 -9.16 16.47
C LEU A 16 8.37 -9.76 15.08
N SER A 17 9.31 -10.69 14.97
CA SER A 17 9.61 -11.41 13.73
C SER A 17 8.42 -12.23 13.23
N LEU A 18 7.84 -13.06 14.11
CA LEU A 18 6.64 -13.84 13.77
C LEU A 18 5.49 -12.93 13.35
N SER A 19 5.27 -11.83 14.07
CA SER A 19 4.23 -10.86 13.72
C SER A 19 4.49 -10.21 12.36
N GLY A 20 5.74 -9.81 12.08
CA GLY A 20 6.13 -9.27 10.78
C GLY A 20 5.93 -10.25 9.63
N ILE A 21 6.30 -11.51 9.82
CA ILE A 21 6.09 -12.58 8.83
C ILE A 21 4.60 -12.83 8.60
N ALA A 22 3.79 -12.91 9.67
CA ALA A 22 2.35 -13.10 9.56
C ALA A 22 1.70 -11.99 8.75
N VAL A 23 2.05 -10.73 9.02
CA VAL A 23 1.58 -9.57 8.25
C VAL A 23 2.05 -9.63 6.79
N ALA A 24 3.30 -10.00 6.56
CA ALA A 24 3.85 -10.13 5.20
C ALA A 24 3.10 -11.20 4.40
N LEU A 25 2.78 -12.34 5.02
CA LEU A 25 2.02 -13.43 4.39
C LEU A 25 0.55 -13.05 4.15
N GLU A 26 -0.12 -12.42 5.12
CA GLU A 26 -1.48 -11.90 4.93
C GLU A 26 -1.51 -10.95 3.72
N ARG A 27 -0.53 -10.05 3.63
CA ARG A 27 -0.45 -9.10 2.52
C ARG A 27 -0.10 -9.74 1.19
N LEU A 28 0.84 -10.68 1.18
CA LEU A 28 1.16 -11.41 -0.03
C LEU A 28 -0.04 -12.20 -0.54
N ALA A 29 -0.80 -12.84 0.36
CA ALA A 29 -2.03 -13.54 0.01
C ALA A 29 -3.10 -12.56 -0.51
N PHE A 30 -3.30 -11.41 0.15
CA PHE A 30 -4.23 -10.38 -0.33
C PHE A 30 -3.91 -9.95 -1.77
N TYR A 31 -2.65 -9.67 -2.09
CA TYR A 31 -2.25 -9.28 -3.45
C TYR A 31 -2.25 -10.43 -4.46
N ALA A 32 -1.94 -11.66 -4.03
CA ALA A 32 -1.94 -12.83 -4.91
C ALA A 32 -3.37 -13.31 -5.25
N LEU A 33 -4.33 -13.15 -4.33
CA LEU A 33 -5.74 -13.47 -4.56
C LEU A 33 -6.47 -12.37 -5.33
N GLU A 34 -5.91 -11.16 -5.38
CA GLU A 34 -6.45 -10.04 -6.15
C GLU A 34 -6.32 -10.33 -7.65
N ARG A 35 -7.43 -10.72 -8.28
CA ARG A 35 -7.48 -10.88 -9.74
C ARG A 35 -7.46 -9.51 -10.41
N ARG A 36 -6.32 -9.16 -11.01
CA ARG A 36 -6.23 -8.03 -11.95
C ARG A 36 -6.50 -8.50 -13.36
N PRO A 37 -7.61 -8.08 -13.98
CA PRO A 37 -7.79 -8.32 -15.39
C PRO A 37 -6.79 -7.42 -16.14
N ALA A 38 -5.74 -8.01 -16.72
CA ALA A 38 -4.67 -7.28 -17.41
C ALA A 38 -5.21 -6.32 -18.50
N ASP A 39 -6.35 -6.68 -19.11
CA ASP A 39 -6.99 -5.91 -20.18
C ASP A 39 -8.21 -5.09 -19.70
N LEU A 40 -8.39 -4.88 -18.40
CA LEU A 40 -9.59 -4.21 -17.89
C LEU A 40 -9.77 -2.81 -18.49
N GLN A 41 -8.68 -2.02 -18.57
CA GLN A 41 -8.71 -0.67 -19.11
C GLN A 41 -9.08 -0.66 -20.60
N ALA A 42 -8.47 -1.56 -21.38
CA ALA A 42 -8.78 -1.71 -22.80
C ALA A 42 -10.24 -2.12 -23.02
N ARG A 43 -10.75 -3.07 -22.23
CA ARG A 43 -12.14 -3.56 -22.30
C ARG A 43 -13.15 -2.49 -21.93
N ILE A 44 -12.91 -1.72 -20.86
CA ILE A 44 -13.78 -0.60 -20.46
C ILE A 44 -13.77 0.49 -21.54
N GLY A 45 -12.58 0.86 -22.04
CA GLY A 45 -12.46 1.85 -23.12
C GLY A 45 -13.20 1.43 -24.39
N ALA A 46 -13.11 0.16 -24.78
CA ALA A 46 -13.87 -0.39 -25.91
C ALA A 46 -15.38 -0.41 -25.65
N ALA A 47 -15.81 -0.82 -24.46
CA ALA A 47 -17.23 -0.87 -24.09
C ALA A 47 -17.87 0.53 -24.07
N LEU A 48 -17.17 1.52 -23.53
CA LEU A 48 -17.62 2.92 -23.53
C LEU A 48 -17.82 3.46 -24.95
N LYS A 49 -16.91 3.15 -25.87
CA LYS A 49 -17.04 3.56 -27.29
C LYS A 49 -18.19 2.86 -28.01
N ALA A 50 -18.44 1.58 -27.71
CA ALA A 50 -19.42 0.77 -28.43
C ALA A 50 -20.86 0.93 -27.91
N GLY A 51 -21.03 1.02 -26.58
CA GLY A 51 -22.36 1.00 -25.95
C GLY A 51 -22.47 1.86 -24.69
N GLY A 52 -21.51 2.77 -24.48
CA GLY A 52 -21.52 3.72 -23.37
C GLY A 52 -21.44 3.04 -22.00
N VAL A 53 -22.00 3.72 -21.00
CA VAL A 53 -21.96 3.31 -19.58
C VAL A 53 -22.64 1.95 -19.35
N GLY A 54 -23.75 1.68 -20.06
CA GLY A 54 -24.52 0.44 -19.92
C GLY A 54 -23.73 -0.81 -20.33
N ALA A 55 -22.85 -0.70 -21.32
CA ALA A 55 -21.97 -1.80 -21.73
C ALA A 55 -20.74 -1.96 -20.83
N ALA A 56 -20.28 -0.89 -20.18
CA ALA A 56 -19.09 -0.90 -19.34
C ALA A 56 -19.36 -1.40 -17.91
N LEU A 57 -20.54 -1.12 -17.34
CA LEU A 57 -20.88 -1.46 -15.95
C LEU A 57 -20.82 -2.97 -15.63
N PRO A 58 -21.26 -3.89 -16.51
CA PRO A 58 -21.13 -5.34 -16.26
C PRO A 58 -19.68 -5.83 -16.20
N LEU A 59 -18.73 -5.14 -16.84
CA LEU A 59 -17.31 -5.54 -16.89
C LEU A 59 -16.58 -5.33 -15.56
N VAL A 60 -17.10 -4.44 -14.71
CA VAL A 60 -16.55 -4.13 -13.40
C VAL A 60 -17.29 -4.83 -12.26
N HIS A 61 -18.43 -5.46 -12.55
CA HIS A 61 -19.15 -6.25 -11.56
C HIS A 61 -18.34 -7.50 -11.15
N GLY A 62 -18.08 -7.65 -9.85
CA GLY A 62 -17.39 -8.81 -9.27
C GLY A 62 -15.86 -8.71 -9.22
N ALA A 63 -15.25 -7.73 -9.88
CA ALA A 63 -13.82 -7.46 -9.73
C ALA A 63 -13.54 -6.71 -8.42
N ARG A 64 -12.50 -7.13 -7.70
CA ARG A 64 -12.12 -6.59 -6.38
C ARG A 64 -11.01 -5.55 -6.42
N SER A 65 -10.35 -5.41 -7.57
CA SER A 65 -9.21 -4.51 -7.74
C SER A 65 -9.62 -3.04 -7.55
N MET A 66 -8.67 -2.22 -7.12
CA MET A 66 -8.85 -0.77 -7.02
C MET A 66 -9.33 -0.15 -8.34
N GLU A 67 -8.77 -0.58 -9.49
CA GLU A 67 -9.21 -0.13 -10.81
C GLU A 67 -10.70 -0.40 -11.07
N ALA A 68 -11.19 -1.59 -10.71
CA ALA A 68 -12.60 -1.93 -10.87
C ALA A 68 -13.49 -1.15 -9.89
N ALA A 69 -13.02 -0.90 -8.67
CA ALA A 69 -13.72 -0.07 -7.70
C ALA A 69 -13.88 1.37 -8.21
N VAL A 70 -12.79 1.98 -8.69
CA VAL A 70 -12.79 3.34 -9.27
C VAL A 70 -13.65 3.38 -10.52
N ALA A 71 -13.53 2.41 -11.43
CA ALA A 71 -14.33 2.37 -12.64
C ALA A 71 -15.83 2.26 -12.34
N ARG A 72 -16.23 1.38 -11.41
CA ARG A 72 -17.62 1.26 -10.98
C ARG A 72 -18.15 2.56 -10.36
N ALA A 73 -17.38 3.18 -9.49
CA ALA A 73 -17.76 4.43 -8.83
C ALA A 73 -17.94 5.55 -9.88
N ALA A 74 -16.98 5.71 -10.79
CA ALA A 74 -17.04 6.67 -11.89
C ALA A 74 -18.26 6.43 -12.80
N LEU A 75 -18.49 5.18 -13.24
CA LEU A 75 -19.63 4.81 -14.09
C LEU A 75 -20.99 5.07 -13.42
N SER A 76 -21.08 4.87 -12.09
CA SER A 76 -22.31 5.13 -11.33
C SER A 76 -22.61 6.62 -11.16
N ALA A 77 -21.58 7.48 -11.19
CA ALA A 77 -21.70 8.92 -11.02
C ALA A 77 -21.93 9.67 -12.34
N VAL A 78 -21.89 9.01 -13.50
CA VAL A 78 -21.98 9.66 -14.82
C VAL A 78 -23.23 10.52 -14.97
N GLY A 79 -24.38 10.08 -14.44
CA GLY A 79 -25.63 10.83 -14.49
C GLY A 79 -25.66 12.10 -13.64
N GLN A 80 -24.67 12.30 -12.76
CA GLN A 80 -24.58 13.45 -11.85
C GLN A 80 -23.69 14.58 -12.41
N GLY A 81 -23.02 14.35 -13.53
CA GLY A 81 -22.14 15.33 -14.19
C GLY A 81 -20.65 15.05 -14.01
N GLY A 82 -19.82 15.68 -14.85
CA GLY A 82 -18.38 15.44 -14.90
C GLY A 82 -17.64 15.78 -13.59
N ASP A 83 -18.09 16.81 -12.87
CA ASP A 83 -17.46 17.21 -11.61
C ASP A 83 -17.73 16.19 -10.50
N SER A 84 -18.97 15.69 -10.40
CA SER A 84 -19.31 14.59 -9.48
C SER A 84 -18.54 13.32 -9.79
N VAL A 85 -18.33 12.99 -11.07
CA VAL A 85 -17.49 11.84 -11.46
C VAL A 85 -16.05 12.02 -11.00
N SER A 86 -15.47 13.22 -11.18
CA SER A 86 -14.11 13.51 -10.74
C SER A 86 -13.95 13.39 -9.23
N GLU A 87 -14.92 13.91 -8.47
CA GLU A 87 -14.91 13.85 -7.00
C GLU A 87 -15.00 12.41 -6.50
N VAL A 88 -15.91 11.63 -7.06
CA VAL A 88 -16.09 10.21 -6.71
C VAL A 88 -14.85 9.38 -7.05
N ILE A 89 -14.17 9.66 -8.16
CA ILE A 89 -12.90 9.01 -8.52
C ILE A 89 -11.86 9.27 -7.43
N SER A 90 -11.60 10.54 -7.08
CA SER A 90 -10.62 10.93 -6.07
C SER A 90 -10.93 10.31 -4.71
N ALA A 91 -12.17 10.39 -4.26
CA ALA A 91 -12.61 9.81 -2.99
C ALA A 91 -12.47 8.27 -2.98
N THR A 92 -12.74 7.59 -4.10
CA THR A 92 -12.62 6.13 -4.19
C THR A 92 -11.16 5.69 -4.20
N ILE A 93 -10.28 6.41 -4.92
CA ILE A 93 -8.83 6.13 -4.93
C ILE A 93 -8.28 6.23 -3.51
N GLU A 94 -8.62 7.28 -2.77
CA GLU A 94 -8.11 7.48 -1.41
C GLU A 94 -8.60 6.39 -0.45
N ASN A 95 -9.89 6.05 -0.47
CA ASN A 95 -10.44 4.98 0.36
C ASN A 95 -9.82 3.61 0.03
N GLU A 96 -9.65 3.30 -1.26
CA GLU A 96 -9.02 2.06 -1.67
C GLU A 96 -7.52 2.05 -1.33
N ARG A 97 -6.81 3.18 -1.46
CA ARG A 97 -5.41 3.29 -1.05
C ARG A 97 -5.24 2.90 0.42
N LEU A 98 -6.07 3.40 1.33
CA LEU A 98 -6.05 3.02 2.74
C LEU A 98 -6.23 1.50 2.94
N ARG A 99 -7.11 0.87 2.14
CA ARG A 99 -7.33 -0.59 2.17
C ARG A 99 -6.07 -1.37 1.77
N TYR A 100 -5.34 -0.89 0.78
CA TYR A 100 -4.09 -1.48 0.31
C TYR A 100 -2.92 -1.19 1.27
N GLU A 101 -2.91 -0.03 1.93
CA GLU A 101 -1.85 0.36 2.87
C GLU A 101 -2.01 -0.23 4.29
N ARG A 102 -3.16 -0.80 4.64
CA ARG A 102 -3.37 -1.45 5.96
C ARG A 102 -2.19 -2.39 6.32
N MET A 103 -1.70 -2.31 7.55
CA MET A 103 -0.51 -3.02 8.05
C MET A 103 0.85 -2.73 7.38
N LEU A 104 0.94 -1.95 6.29
CA LEU A 104 2.26 -1.50 5.77
C LEU A 104 2.95 -0.60 6.80
N ALA A 105 2.20 0.25 7.50
CA ALA A 105 2.73 1.06 8.60
C ALA A 105 3.42 0.18 9.66
N PHE A 106 2.84 -0.98 10.00
CA PHE A 106 3.45 -1.92 10.96
C PHE A 106 4.78 -2.47 10.44
N LEU A 107 4.84 -2.92 9.17
CA LEU A 107 6.09 -3.39 8.55
C LEU A 107 7.17 -2.29 8.52
N GLY A 108 6.77 -1.06 8.18
CA GLY A 108 7.67 0.10 8.19
C GLY A 108 8.19 0.43 9.58
N THR A 109 7.31 0.48 10.58
CA THR A 109 7.70 0.69 11.98
C THR A 109 8.59 -0.45 12.49
N LEU A 110 8.24 -1.70 12.21
CA LEU A 110 9.03 -2.86 12.62
C LEU A 110 10.43 -2.83 11.98
N GLY A 111 10.49 -2.58 10.67
CA GLY A 111 11.75 -2.49 9.93
C GLY A 111 12.67 -1.38 10.44
N ASN A 112 12.12 -0.21 10.76
CA ASN A 112 12.89 0.92 11.27
C ASN A 112 13.31 0.75 12.74
N ASN A 113 12.52 0.05 13.57
CA ASN A 113 12.75 -0.02 15.01
C ASN A 113 13.46 -1.32 15.47
N ALA A 114 13.33 -2.43 14.75
CA ALA A 114 13.97 -3.70 15.11
C ALA A 114 15.50 -3.61 15.28
N PRO A 115 16.28 -2.84 14.48
CA PRO A 115 17.71 -2.68 14.71
C PRO A 115 18.01 -1.99 16.04
N PHE A 116 17.22 -0.99 16.42
CA PHE A 116 17.37 -0.27 17.68
C PHE A 116 17.03 -1.15 18.90
N VAL A 117 16.03 -2.03 18.76
CA VAL A 117 15.74 -3.05 19.78
C VAL A 117 16.91 -4.01 19.96
N GLY A 118 17.53 -4.46 18.86
CA GLY A 118 18.74 -5.29 18.91
C GLY A 118 19.92 -4.57 19.58
N LEU A 119 20.16 -3.31 19.18
CA LEU A 119 21.18 -2.44 19.77
C LEU A 119 20.97 -2.26 21.28
N PHE A 120 19.73 -2.05 21.70
CA PHE A 120 19.38 -1.98 23.11
C PHE A 120 19.71 -3.29 23.85
N GLY A 121 19.44 -4.44 23.23
CA GLY A 121 19.87 -5.75 23.72
C GLY A 121 21.37 -5.86 23.93
N THR A 122 22.19 -5.35 22.99
CA THR A 122 23.65 -5.29 23.17
C THR A 122 24.04 -4.44 24.37
N VAL A 123 23.45 -3.26 24.53
CA VAL A 123 23.77 -2.34 25.64
C VAL A 123 23.48 -3.01 26.98
N LEU A 124 22.32 -3.65 27.12
CA LEU A 124 21.97 -4.39 28.35
C LEU A 124 22.92 -5.56 28.62
N GLY A 125 23.30 -6.32 27.57
CA GLY A 125 24.24 -7.43 27.70
C GLY A 125 25.62 -6.98 28.18
N ILE A 126 26.13 -5.88 27.61
CA ILE A 126 27.42 -5.29 28.00
C ILE A 126 27.36 -4.80 29.46
N ILE A 127 26.31 -4.07 29.85
CA ILE A 127 26.14 -3.59 31.24
C ILE A 127 26.17 -4.77 32.21
N ARG A 128 25.49 -5.87 31.89
CA ARG A 128 25.48 -7.08 32.72
C ARG A 128 26.86 -7.73 32.79
N ALA A 129 27.56 -7.87 31.66
CA ALA A 129 28.90 -8.45 31.61
C ALA A 129 29.89 -7.70 32.51
N PHE A 130 29.87 -6.36 32.47
CA PHE A 130 30.72 -5.52 33.35
C PHE A 130 30.30 -5.59 34.82
N HIS A 131 29.01 -5.70 35.12
CA HIS A 131 28.54 -5.90 36.49
C HIS A 131 29.02 -7.24 37.06
N ASP A 132 28.92 -8.31 36.28
CA ASP A 132 29.34 -9.65 36.69
C ASP A 132 30.88 -9.69 36.92
N LEU A 133 31.67 -9.00 36.09
CA LEU A 133 33.11 -8.78 36.28
C LEU A 133 33.43 -8.11 37.62
N ALA A 134 32.72 -7.04 37.95
CA ALA A 134 32.93 -6.29 39.19
C ALA A 134 32.61 -7.14 40.44
N SER A 135 31.70 -8.12 40.30
CA SER A 135 31.30 -9.00 41.40
C SER A 135 32.21 -10.22 41.61
N ASN A 136 32.93 -10.68 40.58
CA ASN A 136 33.74 -11.91 40.62
C ASN A 136 35.05 -11.76 39.82
N THR A 137 36.07 -11.19 40.45
CA THR A 137 37.36 -10.89 39.82
C THR A 137 38.15 -12.13 39.39
N ALA A 138 37.98 -13.27 40.06
CA ALA A 138 38.80 -14.47 39.86
C ALA A 138 38.51 -15.24 38.55
N GLN A 139 37.35 -15.06 37.92
CA GLN A 139 36.97 -15.68 36.64
C GLN A 139 36.45 -14.66 35.61
N GLY A 140 36.69 -13.38 35.84
CA GLY A 140 35.95 -12.29 35.21
C GLY A 140 36.15 -12.14 33.70
N ALA A 141 37.37 -12.32 33.18
CA ALA A 141 37.66 -12.02 31.77
C ALA A 141 36.89 -12.94 30.79
N GLN A 142 36.86 -14.24 31.07
CA GLN A 142 36.19 -15.21 30.19
C GLN A 142 34.66 -15.08 30.28
N ALA A 143 34.12 -14.79 31.47
CA ALA A 143 32.70 -14.52 31.67
C ALA A 143 32.24 -13.26 30.93
N VAL A 144 33.06 -12.20 30.93
CA VAL A 144 32.77 -10.95 30.19
C VAL A 144 32.76 -11.19 28.69
N MET A 145 33.77 -11.87 28.16
CA MET A 145 33.84 -12.17 26.73
C MET A 145 32.62 -12.97 26.26
N ALA A 146 32.16 -13.95 27.06
CA ALA A 146 30.94 -14.68 26.78
C ALA A 146 29.69 -13.78 26.82
N GLY A 147 29.58 -12.91 27.82
CA GLY A 147 28.46 -11.97 27.95
C GLY A 147 28.38 -10.97 26.79
N ILE A 148 29.52 -10.47 26.31
CA ILE A 148 29.59 -9.59 25.13
C ILE A 148 29.21 -10.36 23.86
N ALA A 149 29.66 -11.61 23.71
CA ALA A 149 29.28 -12.44 22.57
C ALA A 149 27.75 -12.67 22.52
N GLU A 150 27.11 -13.01 23.65
CA GLU A 150 25.65 -13.12 23.74
C GLU A 150 24.95 -11.79 23.43
N ALA A 151 25.53 -10.67 23.85
CA ALA A 151 25.01 -9.34 23.57
C ALA A 151 24.97 -9.08 22.06
N LEU A 152 26.06 -9.36 21.34
CA LEU A 152 26.18 -9.15 19.88
C LEU A 152 25.15 -9.94 19.07
N VAL A 153 24.74 -11.11 19.56
CA VAL A 153 23.65 -11.90 18.93
C VAL A 153 22.35 -11.09 18.89
N ALA A 154 22.02 -10.28 19.90
CA ALA A 154 20.81 -9.47 19.91
C ALA A 154 20.76 -8.47 18.75
N THR A 155 21.89 -7.84 18.43
CA THR A 155 22.00 -6.93 17.26
C THR A 155 21.88 -7.69 15.95
N GLY A 156 22.55 -8.84 15.83
CA GLY A 156 22.44 -9.70 14.64
C GLY A 156 20.99 -10.12 14.38
N VAL A 157 20.26 -10.53 15.43
CA VAL A 157 18.84 -10.87 15.34
C VAL A 157 18.00 -9.64 15.01
N GLY A 158 18.25 -8.49 15.62
CA GLY A 158 17.54 -7.24 15.30
C GLY A 158 17.63 -6.87 13.82
N LEU A 159 18.82 -7.00 13.22
CA LEU A 159 19.03 -6.81 11.78
C LEU A 159 18.33 -7.87 10.93
N LEU A 160 18.38 -9.13 11.36
CA LEU A 160 17.72 -10.24 10.66
C LEU A 160 16.20 -10.08 10.62
N VAL A 161 15.59 -9.45 11.63
CA VAL A 161 14.17 -9.09 11.65
C VAL A 161 13.89 -7.86 10.78
N ALA A 162 14.75 -6.85 10.84
CA ALA A 162 14.57 -5.58 10.15
C ALA A 162 14.63 -5.71 8.62
N LEU A 163 15.63 -6.43 8.09
CA LEU A 163 15.91 -6.49 6.66
C LEU A 163 14.73 -7.03 5.84
N PRO A 164 14.13 -8.20 6.18
CA PRO A 164 12.93 -8.68 5.50
C PRO A 164 11.74 -7.74 5.66
N ALA A 165 11.54 -7.15 6.84
CA ALA A 165 10.41 -6.24 7.09
C ALA A 165 10.48 -4.99 6.19
N VAL A 166 11.66 -4.36 6.08
CA VAL A 166 11.87 -3.21 5.19
C VAL A 166 11.73 -3.61 3.72
N ALA A 167 12.27 -4.76 3.32
CA ALA A 167 12.14 -5.24 1.94
C ALA A 167 10.66 -5.44 1.55
N MET A 168 9.89 -6.11 2.40
CA MET A 168 8.46 -6.33 2.17
C MET A 168 7.66 -5.03 2.17
N TYR A 169 7.95 -4.11 3.09
CA TYR A 169 7.35 -2.77 3.09
C TYR A 169 7.57 -2.06 1.75
N ASN A 170 8.83 -2.01 1.26
CA ASN A 170 9.16 -1.34 0.00
C ASN A 170 8.49 -1.99 -1.21
N LEU A 171 8.44 -3.33 -1.25
CA LEU A 171 7.74 -4.06 -2.32
C LEU A 171 6.26 -3.74 -2.35
N PHE A 172 5.60 -3.77 -1.19
CA PHE A 172 4.17 -3.48 -1.09
C PHE A 172 3.86 -2.01 -1.34
N ALA A 173 4.65 -1.07 -0.81
CA ALA A 173 4.47 0.36 -1.07
C ALA A 173 4.54 0.67 -2.58
N ARG A 174 5.54 0.10 -3.28
CA ARG A 174 5.65 0.23 -4.75
C ARG A 174 4.46 -0.38 -5.48
N HIS A 175 3.96 -1.50 -4.96
CA HIS A 175 2.77 -2.14 -5.52
C HIS A 175 1.53 -1.25 -5.37
N VAL A 176 1.28 -0.68 -4.17
CA VAL A 176 0.17 0.25 -3.95
C VAL A 176 0.25 1.44 -4.92
N GLU A 177 1.43 2.04 -5.07
CA GLU A 177 1.62 3.18 -5.97
C GLU A 177 1.27 2.84 -7.43
N THR A 178 1.74 1.67 -7.90
CA THR A 178 1.44 1.20 -9.27
C THR A 178 -0.05 1.04 -9.50
N VAL A 179 -0.77 0.57 -8.48
CA VAL A 179 -2.22 0.32 -8.52
C VAL A 179 -3.01 1.62 -8.50
N SER A 180 -2.65 2.52 -7.61
CA SER A 180 -3.26 3.85 -7.50
C SER A 180 -3.09 4.63 -8.80
N SER A 181 -1.91 4.56 -9.42
CA SER A 181 -1.64 5.18 -10.71
C SER A 181 -2.52 4.58 -11.82
N SER A 182 -2.61 3.25 -11.88
CA SER A 182 -3.45 2.55 -12.88
C SER A 182 -4.95 2.86 -12.67
N ALA A 183 -5.41 2.93 -11.43
CA ALA A 183 -6.78 3.29 -11.08
C ALA A 183 -7.11 4.76 -11.42
N THR A 184 -6.16 5.68 -11.21
CA THR A 184 -6.26 7.08 -11.66
C THR A 184 -6.43 7.16 -13.18
N ALA A 185 -5.58 6.44 -13.94
CA ALA A 185 -5.66 6.41 -15.40
C ALA A 185 -7.00 5.86 -15.89
N MET A 186 -7.53 4.83 -15.23
CA MET A 186 -8.87 4.29 -15.49
C MET A 186 -9.96 5.35 -15.26
N GLY A 187 -9.94 6.02 -14.11
CA GLY A 187 -10.89 7.08 -13.78
C GLY A 187 -10.89 8.21 -14.81
N HIS A 188 -9.70 8.69 -15.21
CA HIS A 188 -9.56 9.73 -16.23
C HIS A 188 -10.08 9.30 -17.60
N THR A 189 -9.92 8.02 -17.98
CA THR A 189 -10.47 7.50 -19.23
C THR A 189 -12.00 7.59 -19.24
N ILE A 190 -12.64 7.26 -18.13
CA ILE A 190 -14.10 7.36 -17.98
C ILE A 190 -14.53 8.84 -17.97
N LEU A 191 -13.87 9.68 -17.18
CA LEU A 191 -14.17 11.11 -17.09
C LEU A 191 -14.05 11.82 -18.45
N ALA A 192 -13.03 11.49 -19.24
CA ALA A 192 -12.85 12.02 -20.59
C ALA A 192 -14.03 11.67 -21.50
N HIS A 193 -14.53 10.42 -21.42
CA HIS A 193 -15.71 10.00 -22.17
C HIS A 193 -16.97 10.76 -21.73
N VAL A 194 -17.18 10.94 -20.42
CA VAL A 194 -18.32 11.70 -19.88
C VAL A 194 -18.30 13.15 -20.36
N LYS A 195 -17.14 13.81 -20.29
CA LYS A 195 -16.98 15.19 -20.77
C LYS A 195 -17.21 15.31 -22.28
N ALA A 196 -16.73 14.35 -23.07
CA ALA A 196 -16.95 14.34 -24.51
C ALA A 196 -18.44 14.17 -24.89
N VAL A 197 -19.15 13.27 -24.20
CA VAL A 197 -20.60 13.08 -24.41
C VAL A 197 -21.39 14.32 -23.98
N GLY A 198 -21.05 14.91 -22.82
CA GLY A 198 -21.67 16.15 -22.34
C GLY A 198 -21.46 17.33 -23.29
N ALA A 199 -20.25 17.49 -23.84
CA ALA A 199 -19.94 18.52 -24.83
C ALA A 199 -20.69 18.30 -26.17
N GLY A 200 -20.84 17.05 -26.60
CA GLY A 200 -21.62 16.70 -27.80
C GLY A 200 -23.11 17.01 -27.66
N ALA A 201 -23.68 16.89 -26.46
CA ALA A 201 -25.09 17.23 -26.20
C ALA A 201 -25.36 18.75 -26.24
N THR A 202 -24.35 19.59 -25.94
CA THR A 202 -24.47 21.05 -25.99
C THR A 202 -24.28 21.66 -27.38
N VAL A 203 -23.82 20.87 -28.37
CA VAL A 203 -23.58 21.32 -29.75
C VAL A 203 -24.62 20.66 -30.69
N GLY A 204 -25.89 20.99 -30.51
CA GLY A 204 -26.99 20.62 -31.42
C GLY A 204 -27.19 21.67 -32.53
N PRO A 205 -27.65 21.29 -33.74
CA PRO A 205 -27.62 22.13 -34.94
C PRO A 205 -28.74 23.18 -34.94
N GLY A 206 -28.43 24.42 -34.57
CA GLY A 206 -29.39 25.52 -34.63
C GLY A 206 -28.70 26.87 -34.76
N GLY A 207 -28.58 27.37 -35.99
CA GLY A 207 -28.07 28.72 -36.25
C GLY A 207 -27.61 28.99 -37.68
N ASN A 208 -28.29 28.47 -38.70
CA ASN A 208 -28.17 29.03 -40.05
C ASN A 208 -29.56 29.50 -40.51
N SER A 209 -30.00 30.64 -39.97
CA SER A 209 -31.02 31.45 -40.62
C SER A 209 -30.37 32.08 -41.86
N ARG A 210 -30.43 31.34 -42.97
CA ARG A 210 -30.39 31.94 -44.30
C ARG A 210 -31.57 32.90 -44.40
N THR A 211 -31.33 34.18 -44.22
CA THR A 211 -32.15 35.25 -44.79
C THR A 211 -31.93 35.22 -46.30
N THR A 212 -32.62 34.31 -46.97
CA THR A 212 -33.10 34.55 -48.33
C THR A 212 -34.41 35.31 -48.16
N ASP A 213 -34.37 36.61 -48.38
CA ASP A 213 -35.43 37.40 -49.01
C ASP A 213 -35.07 38.88 -48.88
N GLU A 214 -34.65 39.47 -50.00
CA GLU A 214 -35.27 40.67 -50.53
C GLU A 214 -34.74 40.89 -51.95
N VAL A 215 -35.51 40.36 -52.90
CA VAL A 215 -35.65 40.94 -54.24
C VAL A 215 -36.65 42.07 -54.08
N HIS A 216 -36.21 43.32 -54.23
CA HIS A 216 -36.92 44.35 -54.98
C HIS A 216 -36.00 45.52 -55.33
#